data_AF-A0A519RLQ5-F1
#
_entry.id   AF-A0A519RLQ5-F1
#
_cell.length_a   1.000
_cell.length_b   1.000
_cell.length_c   1.000
_cell.angle_alpha   90.00
_cell.angle_beta   90.00
_cell.angle_gamma   90.00
#
_symmetry.space_group_name_H-M   'P 1'
#
loop_
_entity.id
_entity.type
_entity.pdbx_description
1 polymer ?
#
loop_
_entity_poly.entity_id
_entity_poly.type
_entity_poly.pdbx_seq_one_letter_code
_entity_poly.pdbx_strand_id
1 'polypeptide(L)'
;EMDVERRNDQEEWITVKRNVLPQGAPTSPILTNLVCQKLDFLLSGVAKRFGLKYSRYADDITFSSMHNAYQSDSEFLNELHRIIKQQGFNIKQSKTRLQKEGYRQEVTGLLVNEKVNVQQRYIKQLRMWLYYWERYGYERASSFFIQQYIKDNGHVKKGKPNIINVIAGKLDYLKMVKGFSNASYINLKARFDNLIGYQNTMDRVLSIWENGGIEKAMNVFYNQQ
;
A
#
# COMPACT_ATOMS: atom_id res chain seq x y z
N GLU A 1 -26.79 -3.59 -16.77
CA GLU A 1 -26.03 -4.81 -17.08
C GLU A 1 -24.66 -4.46 -17.60
N MET A 2 -23.65 -5.28 -17.30
CA MET A 2 -22.26 -5.11 -17.76
C MET A 2 -21.74 -6.44 -18.29
N ASP A 3 -20.79 -6.38 -19.22
CA ASP A 3 -20.05 -7.55 -19.68
C ASP A 3 -19.09 -8.00 -18.58
N VAL A 4 -19.24 -9.25 -18.14
CA VAL A 4 -18.42 -9.83 -17.08
C VAL A 4 -17.99 -11.25 -17.41
N GLU A 5 -16.76 -11.58 -17.02
CA GLU A 5 -16.23 -12.94 -17.13
C GLU A 5 -16.85 -13.83 -16.04
N ARG A 6 -17.36 -15.00 -16.43
CA ARG A 6 -17.88 -16.04 -15.55
C ARG A 6 -17.37 -17.39 -16.00
N ARG A 7 -17.22 -18.31 -15.04
CA ARG A 7 -16.88 -19.70 -15.31
C ARG A 7 -18.16 -20.48 -15.59
N ASN A 8 -18.25 -21.16 -16.72
CA ASN A 8 -19.41 -21.99 -17.09
C ASN A 8 -19.33 -23.38 -16.41
N ASP A 9 -20.35 -24.21 -16.64
CA ASP A 9 -20.42 -25.58 -16.09
C ASP A 9 -19.31 -26.51 -16.62
N GLN A 10 -18.70 -26.16 -17.75
CA GLN A 10 -17.56 -26.84 -18.36
C GLN A 10 -16.20 -26.29 -17.87
N GLU A 11 -16.21 -25.44 -16.84
CA GLU A 11 -15.04 -24.80 -16.25
C GLU A 11 -14.29 -23.79 -17.14
N GLU A 12 -14.90 -23.34 -18.22
CA GLU A 12 -14.35 -22.35 -19.16
C GLU A 12 -14.78 -20.92 -18.81
N TRP A 13 -13.93 -19.94 -19.10
CA TRP A 13 -14.24 -18.52 -18.92
C TRP A 13 -15.02 -17.99 -20.12
N ILE A 14 -16.23 -17.49 -19.88
CA ILE A 14 -17.10 -16.87 -20.88
C ILE A 14 -17.47 -15.43 -20.47
N THR A 15 -17.68 -14.57 -21.46
CA THR A 15 -18.19 -13.21 -21.24
C THR A 15 -19.71 -13.21 -21.33
N VAL A 16 -20.38 -12.74 -20.27
CA VAL A 16 -21.84 -12.69 -20.19
C VAL A 16 -22.31 -11.31 -19.72
N LYS A 17 -23.48 -10.87 -20.19
CA LYS A 17 -24.15 -9.68 -19.65
C LYS A 17 -24.92 -10.03 -18.38
N ARG A 18 -24.58 -9.37 -17.28
CA ARG A 18 -25.24 -9.56 -15.97
C ARG A 18 -25.39 -8.25 -15.23
N ASN A 19 -26.32 -8.23 -14.28
CA ASN A 19 -26.37 -7.18 -13.26
C ASN A 19 -25.26 -7.46 -12.23
N VAL A 20 -24.36 -6.51 -12.08
CA VAL A 20 -23.20 -6.58 -11.19
C VAL A 20 -23.04 -5.27 -10.44
N LEU A 21 -22.34 -5.31 -9.30
CA LEU A 21 -22.01 -4.10 -8.58
C LEU A 21 -21.08 -3.22 -9.44
N PRO A 22 -21.44 -1.96 -9.71
CA PRO A 22 -20.61 -1.06 -10.49
C PRO A 22 -19.33 -0.72 -9.71
N GLN A 23 -18.21 -0.71 -10.41
CA GLN A 23 -16.94 -0.26 -9.85
C GLN A 23 -17.00 1.26 -9.61
N GLY A 24 -16.66 1.69 -8.40
CA GLY A 24 -16.63 3.11 -8.02
C GLY A 24 -17.92 3.64 -7.41
N ALA A 25 -19.00 2.86 -7.32
CA ALA A 25 -20.16 3.29 -6.55
C ALA A 25 -19.86 3.26 -5.03
N PRO A 26 -20.26 4.29 -4.27
CA PRO A 26 -19.92 4.42 -2.85
C PRO A 26 -20.54 3.31 -1.98
N THR A 27 -21.64 2.71 -2.44
CA THR A 27 -22.34 1.62 -1.73
C THR A 27 -21.73 0.25 -2.00
N SER A 28 -21.00 0.07 -3.11
CA SER A 28 -20.43 -1.22 -3.50
C SER A 28 -19.54 -1.87 -2.42
N PRO A 29 -18.65 -1.15 -1.71
CA PRO A 29 -17.82 -1.76 -0.66
C PRO A 29 -18.63 -2.38 0.49
N ILE A 30 -19.70 -1.69 0.91
CA ILE A 30 -20.58 -2.15 2.00
C ILE A 30 -21.34 -3.40 1.56
N LEU A 31 -21.90 -3.38 0.34
CA LEU A 31 -22.63 -4.51 -0.23
C LEU A 31 -21.73 -5.74 -0.39
N THR A 32 -20.52 -5.57 -0.90
CA THR A 32 -19.57 -6.68 -1.03
C THR A 32 -19.24 -7.30 0.33
N ASN A 33 -19.02 -6.48 1.37
CA ASN A 33 -18.76 -7.01 2.71
C ASN A 33 -19.96 -7.77 3.30
N LEU A 34 -21.19 -7.31 3.05
CA LEU A 34 -22.41 -8.03 3.44
C LEU A 34 -22.49 -9.41 2.77
N VAL A 35 -22.25 -9.47 1.46
CA VAL A 35 -22.25 -10.73 0.70
C VAL A 35 -21.17 -11.68 1.20
N CYS A 36 -19.98 -11.17 1.55
CA CYS A 36 -18.88 -11.98 2.07
C CYS A 36 -19.04 -12.38 3.55
N GLN A 37 -20.03 -11.88 4.29
CA GLN A 37 -20.15 -12.16 5.73
C GLN A 37 -20.23 -13.66 6.05
N LYS A 38 -21.03 -14.41 5.26
CA LYS A 38 -21.13 -15.87 5.42
C LYS A 38 -19.85 -16.58 5.04
N LEU A 39 -19.16 -16.12 4.00
CA LEU A 39 -17.85 -16.63 3.60
C LEU A 39 -16.86 -16.45 4.75
N ASP A 40 -16.77 -15.24 5.31
CA ASP A 40 -15.83 -14.88 6.38
C ASP A 40 -16.07 -15.74 7.64
N PHE A 41 -17.33 -15.98 7.99
CA PHE A 41 -17.69 -16.88 9.10
C PHE A 41 -17.18 -18.31 8.88
N LEU A 42 -17.45 -18.88 7.70
CA LEU A 42 -17.04 -20.24 7.36
C LEU A 42 -15.51 -20.38 7.29
N LEU A 43 -14.83 -19.43 6.65
CA LEU A 43 -13.37 -19.44 6.52
C LEU A 43 -12.68 -19.26 7.88
N SER A 44 -13.23 -18.43 8.75
CA SER A 44 -12.75 -18.29 10.14
C SER A 44 -12.90 -19.59 10.92
N GLY A 45 -14.03 -20.29 10.76
CA GLY A 45 -14.28 -21.59 11.38
C GLY A 45 -13.28 -22.66 10.93
N VAL A 46 -13.04 -22.76 9.62
CA VAL A 46 -12.05 -23.69 9.05
C VAL A 46 -10.64 -23.34 9.51
N ALA A 47 -10.26 -22.07 9.45
CA ALA A 47 -8.95 -21.62 9.94
C ALA A 47 -8.74 -22.03 11.40
N LYS A 48 -9.74 -21.80 12.27
CA LYS A 48 -9.67 -22.20 13.67
C LYS A 48 -9.51 -23.72 13.84
N ARG A 49 -10.26 -24.52 13.07
CA ARG A 49 -10.22 -25.99 13.16
C ARG A 49 -8.85 -26.56 12.82
N PHE A 50 -8.17 -25.98 11.84
CA PHE A 50 -6.83 -26.41 11.42
C PHE A 50 -5.70 -25.58 12.06
N GLY A 51 -5.98 -24.71 13.05
CA GLY A 51 -4.97 -23.93 13.75
C GLY A 51 -4.28 -22.83 12.91
N LEU A 52 -4.97 -22.27 11.93
CA LEU A 52 -4.51 -21.14 11.10
C LEU A 52 -5.13 -19.82 11.57
N LYS A 53 -4.49 -18.71 11.19
CA LYS A 53 -5.09 -17.36 11.26
C LYS A 53 -5.59 -16.95 9.89
N TYR A 54 -6.78 -16.37 9.85
CA TYR A 54 -7.44 -15.88 8.66
C TYR A 54 -7.56 -14.35 8.68
N SER A 55 -7.37 -13.72 7.54
CA SER A 55 -7.64 -12.30 7.33
C SER A 55 -8.11 -12.06 5.90
N ARG A 56 -9.01 -11.08 5.71
CA ARG A 56 -9.50 -10.64 4.41
C ARG A 56 -9.40 -9.12 4.29
N TYR A 57 -8.94 -8.65 3.15
CA TYR A 57 -8.98 -7.24 2.74
C TYR A 57 -9.58 -7.17 1.34
N ALA A 58 -10.81 -6.66 1.22
CA ALA A 58 -11.59 -6.75 -0.02
C ALA A 58 -11.65 -8.19 -0.56
N ASP A 59 -11.08 -8.47 -1.74
CA ASP A 59 -10.98 -9.79 -2.35
C ASP A 59 -9.70 -10.57 -1.95
N ASP A 60 -8.71 -9.90 -1.37
CA ASP A 60 -7.48 -10.53 -0.91
C ASP A 60 -7.73 -11.30 0.39
N ILE A 61 -7.63 -12.63 0.32
CA ILE A 61 -7.71 -13.53 1.46
C ILE A 61 -6.30 -14.05 1.79
N THR A 62 -5.93 -14.00 3.07
CA THR A 62 -4.64 -14.51 3.56
C THR A 62 -4.86 -15.45 4.73
N PHE A 63 -4.21 -16.62 4.65
CA PHE A 63 -4.07 -17.56 5.75
C PHE A 63 -2.60 -17.61 6.20
N SER A 64 -2.37 -17.71 7.50
CA SER A 64 -1.02 -17.88 8.07
C SER A 64 -1.03 -18.98 9.12
N SER A 65 0.06 -19.74 9.20
CA SER A 65 0.23 -20.85 10.14
C SER A 65 1.71 -21.03 10.49
N MET A 66 2.00 -21.59 11.68
CA MET A 66 3.34 -22.01 12.10
C MET A 66 3.67 -23.45 11.66
N HIS A 67 2.71 -24.17 11.08
CA HIS A 67 2.88 -25.52 10.56
C HIS A 67 2.42 -25.59 9.10
N ASN A 68 2.87 -26.63 8.39
CA ASN A 68 2.55 -26.79 6.98
C ASN A 68 1.14 -27.40 6.80
N ALA A 69 0.14 -26.55 6.65
CA ALA A 69 -1.25 -26.93 6.35
C ALA A 69 -1.62 -26.82 4.85
N TYR A 70 -0.66 -26.50 3.98
CA TYR A 70 -0.90 -26.12 2.58
C TYR A 70 -0.29 -27.10 1.57
N GLN A 71 -0.09 -28.35 1.99
CA GLN A 71 0.32 -29.40 1.07
C GLN A 71 -0.76 -29.62 0.01
N SER A 72 -0.34 -30.01 -1.20
CA SER A 72 -1.28 -30.43 -2.24
C SER A 72 -2.24 -31.48 -1.67
N ASP A 73 -3.53 -31.33 -1.94
CA ASP A 73 -4.61 -32.21 -1.47
C ASP A 73 -4.79 -32.28 0.05
N SER A 74 -4.21 -31.33 0.81
CA SER A 74 -4.51 -31.20 2.23
C SER A 74 -6.00 -30.97 2.49
N GLU A 75 -6.50 -31.53 3.60
CA GLU A 75 -7.90 -31.37 4.02
C GLU A 75 -8.31 -29.89 4.11
N PHE A 76 -7.39 -29.03 4.57
CA PHE A 76 -7.60 -27.59 4.65
C PHE A 76 -7.87 -26.97 3.27
N LEU A 77 -7.02 -27.25 2.27
CA LEU A 77 -7.21 -26.70 0.91
C LEU A 77 -8.48 -27.23 0.26
N ASN A 78 -8.81 -28.51 0.47
CA ASN A 78 -10.04 -29.11 -0.06
C ASN A 78 -11.28 -28.42 0.52
N GLU A 79 -11.30 -28.17 1.82
CA GLU A 79 -12.42 -27.48 2.45
C GLU A 79 -12.49 -26.00 2.09
N LEU A 80 -11.33 -25.33 1.99
CA LEU A 80 -11.23 -23.95 1.53
C LEU A 80 -11.85 -23.79 0.13
N HIS A 81 -11.47 -24.65 -0.82
CA HIS A 81 -12.03 -24.67 -2.17
C HIS A 81 -13.53 -24.95 -2.15
N ARG A 82 -13.98 -25.92 -1.36
CA ARG A 82 -15.40 -26.27 -1.21
C ARG A 82 -16.22 -25.06 -0.73
N ILE A 83 -15.77 -24.38 0.32
CA ILE A 83 -16.48 -23.22 0.90
C ILE A 83 -16.54 -22.08 -0.11
N ILE A 84 -15.42 -21.72 -0.73
CA ILE A 84 -15.36 -20.63 -1.71
C ILE A 84 -16.30 -20.90 -2.90
N LYS A 85 -16.28 -22.14 -3.43
CA LYS A 85 -17.17 -22.56 -4.52
C LYS A 85 -18.65 -22.54 -4.10
N GLN A 86 -18.96 -22.99 -2.88
CA GLN A 86 -20.33 -22.94 -2.34
C GLN A 86 -20.86 -21.52 -2.14
N GLN A 87 -19.99 -20.53 -1.95
CA GLN A 87 -20.37 -19.11 -1.90
C GLN A 87 -20.42 -18.46 -3.30
N GLY A 88 -20.24 -19.23 -4.38
CA GLY A 88 -20.30 -18.73 -5.76
C GLY A 88 -19.05 -17.98 -6.23
N PHE A 89 -17.93 -18.10 -5.50
CA PHE A 89 -16.65 -17.48 -5.86
C PHE A 89 -15.70 -18.50 -6.49
N ASN A 90 -14.73 -17.99 -7.24
CA ASN A 90 -13.66 -18.78 -7.86
C ASN A 90 -12.30 -18.25 -7.45
N ILE A 91 -11.37 -19.15 -7.11
CA ILE A 91 -9.99 -18.77 -6.80
C ILE A 91 -9.22 -18.56 -8.10
N LYS A 92 -8.53 -17.42 -8.22
CA LYS A 92 -7.63 -17.14 -9.34
C LYS A 92 -6.26 -17.77 -9.07
N GLN A 93 -6.03 -18.97 -9.63
CA GLN A 93 -4.80 -19.73 -9.39
C GLN A 93 -3.51 -18.97 -9.71
N SER A 94 -3.53 -18.10 -10.74
CA SER A 94 -2.37 -17.25 -11.08
C SER A 94 -2.04 -16.19 -10.02
N LYS A 95 -2.94 -15.92 -9.06
CA LYS A 95 -2.72 -15.02 -7.92
C LYS A 95 -2.51 -15.77 -6.59
N THR A 96 -2.77 -17.08 -6.57
CA THR A 96 -2.55 -17.93 -5.40
C THR A 96 -1.06 -18.14 -5.18
N ARG A 97 -0.59 -17.97 -3.94
CA ARG A 97 0.82 -18.08 -3.60
C ARG A 97 0.99 -18.67 -2.20
N LEU A 98 1.92 -19.61 -2.06
CA LEU A 98 2.40 -20.09 -0.76
C LEU A 98 3.75 -19.44 -0.48
N GLN A 99 3.85 -18.76 0.66
CA GLN A 99 5.08 -18.07 1.08
C GLN A 99 5.62 -18.72 2.35
N LYS A 100 6.79 -19.33 2.25
CA LYS A 100 7.46 -20.04 3.36
C LYS A 100 8.36 -19.09 4.14
N GLU A 101 8.63 -19.47 5.38
CA GLU A 101 9.69 -18.84 6.19
C GLU A 101 11.04 -18.94 5.47
N GLY A 102 11.93 -17.98 5.72
CA GLY A 102 13.22 -17.82 5.02
C GLY A 102 13.11 -17.14 3.65
N TYR A 103 11.91 -17.03 3.08
CA TYR A 103 11.64 -16.27 1.86
C TYR A 103 10.81 -15.03 2.14
N ARG A 104 10.78 -14.11 1.19
CA ARG A 104 9.96 -12.89 1.28
C ARG A 104 8.48 -13.24 1.45
N GLN A 105 7.88 -12.70 2.50
CA GLN A 105 6.45 -12.80 2.78
C GLN A 105 5.77 -11.43 2.57
N GLU A 106 4.69 -11.41 1.80
CA GLU A 106 3.97 -10.21 1.39
C GLU A 106 2.46 -10.41 1.42
N VAL A 107 1.81 -9.53 2.18
CA VAL A 107 0.36 -9.44 2.35
C VAL A 107 -0.05 -8.01 1.98
N THR A 108 -1.02 -7.88 1.07
CA THR A 108 -1.56 -6.57 0.60
C THR A 108 -0.51 -5.51 0.24
N GLY A 109 0.66 -5.94 -0.29
CA GLY A 109 1.75 -5.05 -0.69
C GLY A 109 2.81 -4.77 0.39
N LEU A 110 2.54 -5.18 1.63
CA LEU A 110 3.42 -5.02 2.79
C LEU A 110 4.20 -6.29 3.07
N LEU A 111 5.47 -6.14 3.43
CA LEU A 111 6.31 -7.24 3.91
C LEU A 111 5.97 -7.56 5.36
N VAL A 112 5.85 -8.85 5.67
CA VAL A 112 5.36 -9.31 6.99
C VAL A 112 6.25 -10.38 7.64
N ASN A 113 7.47 -10.58 7.14
CA ASN A 113 8.40 -11.61 7.61
C ASN A 113 8.60 -11.65 9.13
N GLU A 114 9.01 -10.52 9.71
CA GLU A 114 9.22 -10.37 11.16
C GLU A 114 8.33 -9.27 11.72
N LYS A 115 8.31 -8.14 11.00
CA LYS A 115 7.47 -6.98 11.28
C LYS A 115 6.96 -6.38 9.98
N VAL A 116 5.87 -5.64 10.09
CA VAL A 116 5.31 -4.92 8.95
C VAL A 116 6.34 -3.94 8.38
N ASN A 117 6.59 -4.02 7.08
CA ASN A 117 7.60 -3.20 6.42
C ASN A 117 7.23 -2.92 4.96
N VAL A 118 7.82 -1.87 4.38
CA VAL A 118 7.72 -1.60 2.95
C VAL A 118 8.75 -2.41 2.17
N GLN A 119 8.50 -2.56 0.87
CA GLN A 119 9.44 -3.21 -0.02
C GLN A 119 10.71 -2.37 -0.21
N GLN A 120 11.88 -3.01 -0.32
CA GLN A 120 13.15 -2.30 -0.49
C GLN A 120 13.15 -1.37 -1.71
N ARG A 121 12.48 -1.76 -2.81
CA ARG A 121 12.30 -0.93 -4.00
C ARG A 121 11.66 0.42 -3.71
N TYR A 122 10.76 0.48 -2.73
CA TYR A 122 10.06 1.71 -2.33
C TYR A 122 11.04 2.73 -1.73
N ILE A 123 11.90 2.26 -0.82
CA ILE A 123 12.92 3.10 -0.17
C ILE A 123 14.00 3.51 -1.19
N LYS A 124 14.43 2.59 -2.06
CA LYS A 124 15.39 2.90 -3.13
C LYS A 124 14.87 3.99 -4.06
N GLN A 125 13.59 3.91 -4.43
CA GLN A 125 12.95 4.92 -5.28
C GLN A 125 12.92 6.30 -4.59
N LEU A 126 12.53 6.37 -3.31
CA LEU A 126 12.57 7.62 -2.54
C LEU A 126 13.98 8.21 -2.47
N ARG A 127 14.99 7.38 -2.16
CA ARG A 127 16.40 7.81 -2.11
C ARG A 127 16.88 8.37 -3.46
N MET A 128 16.51 7.71 -4.54
CA MET A 128 16.86 8.14 -5.90
C MET A 128 16.24 9.50 -6.23
N TRP A 129 14.95 9.71 -5.95
CA TRP A 129 14.29 10.99 -6.24
C TRP A 129 14.87 12.14 -5.44
N LEU A 130 15.10 11.94 -4.14
CA LEU A 130 15.75 12.94 -3.29
C LEU A 130 17.17 13.26 -3.79
N TYR A 131 17.93 12.23 -4.17
CA TYR A 131 19.27 12.41 -4.72
C TYR A 131 19.28 13.20 -6.03
N TYR A 132 18.35 12.94 -6.95
CA TYR A 132 18.25 13.71 -8.20
C TYR A 132 17.91 15.17 -7.94
N TRP A 133 17.03 15.45 -6.97
CA TRP A 133 16.70 16.81 -6.60
C TRP A 133 17.90 17.52 -5.96
N GLU A 134 18.58 16.89 -5.01
CA GLU A 134 19.79 17.42 -4.37
C GLU A 134 20.89 17.74 -5.39
N ARG A 135 21.12 16.83 -6.36
CA ARG A 135 22.26 16.96 -7.28
C ARG A 135 21.97 17.82 -8.50
N TYR A 136 20.75 17.81 -9.02
CA TYR A 136 20.41 18.44 -10.31
C TYR A 136 19.39 19.58 -10.19
N GLY A 137 18.88 19.85 -9.00
CA GLY A 137 17.84 20.85 -8.75
C GLY A 137 16.44 20.36 -9.14
N TYR A 138 15.45 21.14 -8.71
CA TYR A 138 14.03 20.81 -8.84
C TYR A 138 13.60 20.54 -10.29
N GLU A 139 13.94 21.42 -11.22
CA GLU A 139 13.47 21.34 -12.62
C GLU A 139 13.90 20.04 -13.31
N ARG A 140 15.18 19.67 -13.18
CA ARG A 140 15.71 18.43 -13.77
C ARG A 140 15.14 17.19 -13.07
N ALA A 141 15.09 17.20 -11.74
CA ALA A 141 14.52 16.09 -10.99
C ALA A 141 13.04 15.86 -11.32
N SER A 142 12.26 16.93 -11.41
CA SER A 142 10.85 16.91 -11.82
C SER A 142 10.68 16.34 -13.23
N SER A 143 11.54 16.74 -14.17
CA SER A 143 11.53 16.22 -15.54
C SER A 143 11.77 14.70 -15.59
N PHE A 144 12.80 14.20 -14.90
CA PHE A 144 13.07 12.76 -14.81
C PHE A 144 11.93 12.01 -14.08
N PHE A 145 11.39 12.62 -13.04
CA PHE A 145 10.30 12.06 -12.26
C PHE A 145 9.04 11.86 -13.10
N ILE A 146 8.62 12.87 -13.87
CA ILE A 146 7.42 12.78 -14.71
C ILE A 146 7.54 11.61 -15.70
N GLN A 147 8.69 11.49 -16.37
CA GLN A 147 8.92 10.40 -17.33
C GLN A 147 8.78 9.02 -16.69
N GLN A 148 9.42 8.81 -15.52
CA GLN A 148 9.34 7.54 -14.82
C GLN A 148 7.97 7.28 -14.20
N TYR A 149 7.33 8.32 -13.66
CA TYR A 149 6.01 8.20 -13.01
C TYR A 149 4.92 7.77 -14.00
N ILE A 150 4.96 8.32 -15.23
CA ILE A 150 4.07 7.92 -16.32
C ILE A 150 4.33 6.45 -16.72
N LYS A 151 5.61 6.06 -16.82
CA LYS A 151 5.99 4.67 -17.14
C LYS A 151 5.49 3.68 -16.07
N ASP A 152 5.59 4.05 -14.79
CA ASP A 152 5.26 3.16 -13.67
C ASP A 152 3.74 3.06 -13.40
N ASN A 153 2.98 4.16 -13.58
CA ASN A 153 1.55 4.22 -13.20
C ASN A 153 0.60 4.23 -14.41
N GLY A 154 1.11 4.28 -15.63
CA GLY A 154 0.32 4.39 -16.85
C GLY A 154 -0.38 5.75 -16.97
N HIS A 155 -1.70 5.73 -17.20
CA HIS A 155 -2.50 6.94 -17.43
C HIS A 155 -2.61 7.83 -16.17
N VAL A 156 -2.11 9.06 -16.25
CA VAL A 156 -2.31 10.06 -15.20
C VAL A 156 -3.72 10.64 -15.34
N LYS A 157 -4.63 10.24 -14.45
CA LYS A 157 -6.05 10.62 -14.51
C LYS A 157 -6.32 12.13 -14.40
N LYS A 158 -5.43 12.92 -13.79
CA LYS A 158 -5.57 14.38 -13.60
C LYS A 158 -4.21 15.08 -13.53
N GLY A 159 -3.95 16.00 -14.46
CA GLY A 159 -2.83 16.96 -14.42
C GLY A 159 -1.43 16.35 -14.49
N LYS A 160 -0.39 17.20 -14.47
CA LYS A 160 0.99 16.76 -14.31
C LYS A 160 1.24 16.43 -12.82
N PRO A 161 1.84 15.27 -12.50
CA PRO A 161 2.09 14.90 -11.11
C PRO A 161 3.13 15.86 -10.49
N ASN A 162 2.81 16.41 -9.32
CA ASN A 162 3.73 17.26 -8.57
C ASN A 162 4.68 16.38 -7.73
N ILE A 163 5.99 16.46 -8.01
CA ILE A 163 7.03 15.67 -7.34
C ILE A 163 7.03 15.87 -5.82
N ILE A 164 6.77 17.10 -5.34
CA ILE A 164 6.72 17.44 -3.91
C ILE A 164 5.62 16.64 -3.24
N ASN A 165 4.40 16.70 -3.79
CA ASN A 165 3.25 15.99 -3.23
C ASN A 165 3.44 14.47 -3.25
N VAL A 166 4.06 13.94 -4.31
CA VAL A 166 4.30 12.50 -4.41
C VAL A 166 5.37 12.04 -3.43
N ILE A 167 6.47 12.76 -3.28
CA ILE A 167 7.51 12.42 -2.30
C ILE A 167 6.96 12.56 -0.88
N ALA A 168 6.24 13.65 -0.58
CA ALA A 168 5.59 13.85 0.72
C ALA A 168 4.65 12.70 1.07
N GLY A 169 3.69 12.37 0.19
CA GLY A 169 2.77 11.26 0.43
C GLY A 169 3.47 9.90 0.56
N LYS A 170 4.57 9.70 -0.18
CA LYS A 170 5.39 8.49 -0.02
C LYS A 170 6.12 8.44 1.34
N LEU A 171 6.59 9.57 1.85
CA LEU A 171 7.19 9.68 3.18
C LEU A 171 6.15 9.45 4.28
N ASP A 172 4.93 9.96 4.12
CA ASP A 172 3.83 9.74 5.07
C ASP A 172 3.42 8.28 5.12
N TYR A 173 3.32 7.61 3.98
CA TYR A 173 3.11 6.16 3.94
C TYR A 173 4.27 5.40 4.60
N LEU A 174 5.52 5.80 4.36
CA LEU A 174 6.68 5.20 5.02
C LEU A 174 6.63 5.37 6.54
N LYS A 175 6.23 6.55 7.03
CA LYS A 175 6.01 6.84 8.45
C LYS A 175 4.90 5.97 9.02
N MET A 176 3.78 5.84 8.32
CA MET A 176 2.65 5.01 8.74
C MET A 176 3.07 3.54 8.91
N VAL A 177 3.86 3.01 7.97
CA VAL A 177 4.27 1.60 7.97
C VAL A 177 5.41 1.32 8.94
N LYS A 178 6.45 2.17 8.97
CA LYS A 178 7.68 1.91 9.76
C LYS A 178 7.71 2.60 11.12
N GLY A 179 6.79 3.54 11.38
CA GLY A 179 6.76 4.39 12.55
C GLY A 179 7.52 5.71 12.39
N PHE A 180 7.13 6.71 13.18
CA PHE A 180 7.72 8.06 13.16
C PHE A 180 9.17 8.10 13.69
N SER A 181 9.54 7.18 14.58
CA SER A 181 10.89 7.07 15.15
C SER A 181 11.85 6.26 14.26
N ASN A 182 11.42 5.81 13.08
CA ASN A 182 12.26 4.99 12.23
C ASN A 182 13.38 5.82 11.58
N ALA A 183 14.64 5.40 11.78
CA ALA A 183 15.81 6.09 11.22
C ALA A 183 15.76 6.28 9.69
N SER A 184 15.25 5.29 8.92
CA SER A 184 15.14 5.46 7.47
C SER A 184 14.11 6.52 7.09
N TYR A 185 13.00 6.61 7.82
CA TYR A 185 12.02 7.67 7.61
C TYR A 185 12.60 9.03 7.99
N ILE A 186 13.17 9.16 9.20
CA ILE A 186 13.75 10.42 9.72
C ILE A 186 14.79 10.97 8.73
N ASN A 187 15.73 10.13 8.29
CA ASN A 187 16.79 10.57 7.37
C ASN A 187 16.25 11.01 6.01
N LEU A 188 15.24 10.34 5.46
CA LEU A 188 14.65 10.72 4.18
C LEU A 188 13.76 11.97 4.32
N LYS A 189 13.05 12.11 5.44
CA LYS A 189 12.22 13.28 5.73
C LYS A 189 13.07 14.52 5.92
N ALA A 190 14.17 14.44 6.68
CA ALA A 190 15.10 15.56 6.86
C ALA A 190 15.69 16.05 5.52
N ARG A 191 16.09 15.11 4.64
CA ARG A 191 16.54 15.45 3.27
C ARG A 191 15.46 16.16 2.47
N PHE A 192 14.23 15.65 2.52
CA PHE A 192 13.09 16.26 1.84
C PHE A 192 12.79 17.67 2.36
N ASP A 193 12.78 17.86 3.69
CA ASP A 193 12.50 19.14 4.33
C ASP A 193 13.50 20.21 3.94
N ASN A 194 14.79 19.86 3.92
CA ASN A 194 15.83 20.74 3.42
C ASN A 194 15.60 21.17 1.96
N LEU A 195 15.15 20.26 1.10
CA LEU A 195 14.91 20.54 -0.33
C LEU A 195 13.72 21.47 -0.58
N ILE A 196 12.65 21.35 0.22
CA ILE A 196 11.49 22.24 0.10
C ILE A 196 11.68 23.56 0.84
N GLY A 197 12.83 23.77 1.47
CA GLY A 197 13.08 24.94 2.30
C GLY A 197 12.20 24.99 3.54
N TYR A 198 11.74 23.83 4.02
CA TYR A 198 11.02 23.74 5.30
C TYR A 198 12.04 23.96 6.42
N GLN A 199 12.27 25.22 6.74
CA GLN A 199 12.79 25.57 8.05
C GLN A 199 11.65 25.33 9.04
N ASN A 200 11.87 24.46 10.01
CA ASN A 200 11.03 24.44 11.20
C ASN A 200 10.91 25.89 11.69
N THR A 201 9.71 26.34 12.05
CA THR A 201 9.52 27.74 12.51
C THR A 201 10.53 28.10 13.58
N MET A 202 10.88 27.13 14.43
CA MET A 202 11.93 27.23 15.42
C MET A 202 13.32 27.44 14.83
N ASP A 203 13.74 26.67 13.81
CA ASP A 203 15.06 26.81 13.15
C ASP A 203 15.19 28.14 12.41
N ARG A 204 14.09 28.62 11.82
CA ARG A 204 14.02 29.95 11.21
C ARG A 204 14.20 31.04 12.27
N VAL A 205 13.52 30.92 13.42
CA VAL A 205 13.63 31.88 14.52
C VAL A 205 15.03 31.84 15.14
N LEU A 206 15.61 30.66 15.31
CA LEU A 206 16.98 30.47 15.83
C LEU A 206 18.03 31.06 14.88
N SER A 207 17.93 30.82 13.57
CA SER A 207 18.86 31.42 12.60
C SER A 207 18.77 32.95 12.52
N ILE A 208 17.56 33.51 12.69
CA ILE A 208 17.39 34.98 12.81
C ILE A 208 17.98 35.48 14.12
N TRP A 209 17.86 34.73 15.21
CA TRP A 209 18.45 35.10 16.50
C TRP A 209 19.97 35.16 16.40
N GLU A 210 20.61 34.13 15.84
CA GLU A 210 22.06 34.04 15.68
C GLU A 210 22.64 35.16 14.79
N ASN A 211 21.95 35.52 13.71
CA ASN A 211 22.47 36.49 12.73
C ASN A 211 21.96 37.92 12.93
N GLY A 212 20.82 38.08 13.61
CA GLY A 212 20.05 39.32 13.67
C GLY A 212 19.66 39.77 15.07
N GLY A 213 20.01 39.00 16.11
CA GLY A 213 19.71 39.33 17.50
C GLY A 213 18.29 38.94 17.94
N ILE A 214 18.08 38.95 19.25
CA ILE A 214 16.88 38.35 19.88
C ILE A 214 15.59 39.11 19.55
N GLU A 215 15.65 40.43 19.38
CA GLU A 215 14.49 41.26 19.05
C GLU A 215 13.91 40.94 17.66
N LYS A 216 14.76 40.70 16.65
CA LYS A 216 14.31 40.30 15.31
C LYS A 216 13.71 38.90 15.32
N ALA A 217 14.29 37.99 16.09
CA ALA A 217 13.80 36.62 16.23
C ALA A 217 12.42 36.58 16.91
N MET A 218 12.25 37.34 18.00
CA MET A 218 10.97 37.46 18.70
C MET A 218 9.88 38.03 17.79
N ASN A 219 10.19 39.10 17.03
CA ASN A 219 9.22 39.68 16.10
C ASN A 219 8.74 38.67 15.05
N VAL A 220 9.61 37.80 14.54
CA VAL A 220 9.21 36.77 13.57
C VAL A 220 8.41 35.65 14.22
N PHE A 221 8.72 35.27 15.47
CA PHE A 221 7.98 34.23 16.20
C PHE A 221 6.55 34.68 16.56
N TYR A 222 6.38 35.90 17.07
CA TYR A 222 5.07 36.40 17.52
C TYR A 222 4.16 36.87 16.37
N ASN A 223 4.71 37.28 15.23
CA ASN A 223 3.91 37.73 14.07
C ASN A 223 3.52 36.59 13.10
N GLN A 224 3.79 35.33 13.43
CA GLN A 224 3.41 34.16 12.62
C GLN A 224 2.26 33.32 13.22
N GLN A 225 1.62 33.79 14.31
CA GLN A 225 0.37 33.22 14.85
C GLN A 225 -0.87 33.86 14.23
#